data_AF-A0AAN8LH11-F1
#
_entry.id   AF-A0AAN8LH11-F1
#
_cell.length_a   1.000
_cell.length_b   1.000
_cell.length_c   1.000
_cell.angle_alpha   90.00
_cell.angle_beta   90.00
_cell.angle_gamma   90.00
#
_symmetry.space_group_name_H-M   'P 1'
#
loop_
_entity.id
_entity.type
_entity.pdbx_description
1 polymer ?
#
loop_
_entity_poly.entity_id
_entity_poly.type
_entity_poly.pdbx_seq_one_letter_code
_entity_poly.pdbx_strand_id
1 'polypeptide(L)'
;MGLPALGLLGFLGPVGWGAAAVVGGVILITVVKKNREEKQWISPGTQQCFDDERTLYKKEKSNEASGETGNASKKREEPCRHDEHDDDIIKGYGLGYVGTYKDDKKFRPSRCDKDNEGITEADHIPPKDCLKKALNDVRMDRLLQVNPRLHEMIMSLVYDPTGQKLLTMRVLYQDHRDALTTGSSKESKICRWLLTQTILSGKYDCAVKMLKQAFIMGHPIASQMLRYDAGFVDAALRTDGKVDMSDEGTRNYYRYGYTDLVDEYLYKGIINKNQAQDLKIWVKKEMHLDRDTPEYKEILEDINDLYD
;
A
#
# COMPACT_ATOMS: atom_id res chain seq x y z
N MET A 1 -73.78 11.59 22.99
CA MET A 1 -72.58 12.36 23.35
C MET A 1 -71.39 11.61 22.79
N GLY A 2 -70.61 12.00 21.79
CA GLY A 2 -70.52 13.13 20.89
C GLY A 2 -69.17 12.94 20.18
N LEU A 3 -69.18 12.51 18.90
CA LEU A 3 -68.00 12.41 18.05
C LEU A 3 -67.60 13.81 17.55
N PRO A 4 -66.30 14.12 17.36
CA PRO A 4 -65.89 15.14 16.41
C PRO A 4 -65.38 14.51 15.12
N ALA A 5 -65.68 15.23 14.05
CA ALA A 5 -65.60 14.84 12.66
C ALA A 5 -64.26 15.21 12.01
N LEU A 6 -63.99 14.52 10.91
CA LEU A 6 -63.02 14.86 9.86
C LEU A 6 -63.35 16.21 9.21
N GLY A 7 -62.32 17.03 8.95
CA GLY A 7 -62.30 18.11 7.97
C GLY A 7 -60.90 18.19 7.36
N LEU A 8 -60.70 17.74 6.12
CA LEU A 8 -60.87 18.41 4.82
C LEU A 8 -59.61 19.16 4.35
N LEU A 9 -59.06 18.61 3.27
CA LEU A 9 -58.02 19.13 2.38
C LEU A 9 -58.38 20.49 1.75
N GLY A 10 -57.34 21.27 1.45
CA GLY A 10 -57.32 22.20 0.33
C GLY A 10 -56.50 23.47 0.59
N PHE A 11 -55.32 23.61 -0.03
CA PHE A 11 -55.10 24.52 -1.15
C PHE A 11 -53.62 24.54 -1.58
N LEU A 12 -53.44 24.44 -2.91
CA LEU A 12 -52.20 24.53 -3.66
C LEU A 12 -51.96 25.99 -4.10
N GLY A 13 -50.77 26.53 -3.76
CA GLY A 13 -49.97 27.53 -4.51
C GLY A 13 -50.43 29.00 -4.57
N PRO A 14 -49.60 29.93 -5.14
CA PRO A 14 -48.23 29.77 -5.66
C PRO A 14 -47.23 30.94 -5.32
N VAL A 15 -45.97 30.75 -5.76
CA VAL A 15 -44.90 31.73 -6.04
C VAL A 15 -44.06 32.29 -4.88
N GLY A 16 -42.74 32.07 -4.99
CA GLY A 16 -41.71 32.81 -4.26
C GLY A 16 -40.32 32.24 -4.53
N TRP A 17 -39.74 32.56 -5.69
CA TRP A 17 -38.36 32.23 -6.04
C TRP A 17 -37.38 32.86 -5.04
N GLY A 18 -36.53 32.04 -4.44
CA GLY A 18 -35.42 32.47 -3.61
C GLY A 18 -34.25 31.51 -3.79
N ALA A 19 -33.52 31.69 -4.89
CA ALA A 19 -32.27 31.00 -5.14
C ALA A 19 -31.20 31.49 -4.15
N ALA A 20 -30.86 30.67 -3.17
CA ALA A 20 -29.60 30.80 -2.43
C ALA A 20 -28.63 29.76 -3.00
N ALA A 21 -27.80 30.21 -3.92
CA ALA A 21 -26.74 29.43 -4.54
C ALA A 21 -25.65 29.12 -3.50
N VAL A 22 -25.62 27.89 -2.97
CA VAL A 22 -24.43 27.34 -2.33
C VAL A 22 -23.53 26.77 -3.42
N VAL A 23 -22.83 27.67 -4.12
CA VAL A 23 -21.72 27.33 -5.03
C VAL A 23 -20.47 27.22 -4.16
N GLY A 24 -20.13 25.98 -3.78
CA GLY A 24 -18.93 25.73 -2.99
C GLY A 24 -18.84 24.28 -2.57
N GLY A 25 -18.63 23.36 -3.52
CA GLY A 25 -18.43 21.95 -3.16
C GLY A 25 -18.43 20.91 -4.27
N VAL A 26 -18.56 21.29 -5.55
CA VAL A 26 -18.67 20.30 -6.65
C VAL A 26 -17.43 20.27 -7.56
N ILE A 27 -16.51 21.24 -7.45
CA ILE A 27 -15.39 21.36 -8.39
C ILE A 27 -14.25 20.37 -8.09
N LEU A 28 -14.10 19.86 -6.86
CA LEU A 28 -12.97 18.97 -6.53
C LEU A 28 -13.16 17.52 -7.05
N ILE A 29 -14.40 17.02 -7.14
CA ILE A 29 -14.65 15.63 -7.53
C ILE A 29 -14.47 15.44 -9.04
N THR A 30 -14.86 16.45 -9.85
CA THR A 30 -14.79 16.36 -11.31
C THR A 30 -13.36 16.46 -11.82
N VAL A 31 -12.50 17.27 -11.18
CA VAL A 31 -11.07 17.38 -11.56
C VAL A 31 -10.32 16.08 -11.23
N VAL A 32 -10.63 15.43 -10.10
CA VAL A 32 -10.03 14.12 -9.74
C VAL A 32 -10.54 12.98 -10.64
N LYS A 33 -11.83 12.99 -11.04
CA LYS A 33 -12.36 12.03 -12.02
C LYS A 33 -11.76 12.21 -13.41
N LYS A 34 -11.61 13.45 -13.88
CA LYS A 34 -11.05 13.77 -15.20
C LYS A 34 -9.57 13.36 -15.29
N ASN A 35 -8.80 13.55 -14.22
CA ASN A 35 -7.41 13.07 -14.13
C ASN A 35 -7.28 11.53 -14.10
N ARG A 36 -8.37 10.77 -13.94
CA ARG A 36 -8.36 9.30 -14.01
C ARG A 36 -8.67 8.79 -15.42
N GLU A 37 -9.45 9.52 -16.21
CA GLU A 37 -9.69 9.19 -17.61
C GLU A 37 -8.46 9.53 -18.49
N GLU A 38 -7.68 10.55 -18.14
CA GLU A 38 -6.38 10.83 -18.78
C GLU A 38 -5.23 9.93 -18.31
N LYS A 39 -5.38 9.20 -17.18
CA LYS A 39 -4.41 8.19 -16.71
C LYS A 39 -4.65 6.79 -17.30
N GLN A 40 -5.48 6.67 -18.33
CA GLN A 40 -5.51 5.45 -19.13
C GLN A 40 -4.26 5.39 -20.02
N TRP A 41 -3.38 4.44 -19.70
CA TRP A 41 -2.18 4.05 -20.44
C TRP A 41 -0.98 4.99 -20.31
N ILE A 42 -0.37 4.97 -19.12
CA ILE A 42 1.08 5.16 -18.99
C ILE A 42 1.60 3.90 -18.29
N SER A 43 2.34 3.07 -19.00
CA SER A 43 3.14 1.98 -18.41
C SER A 43 3.99 2.55 -17.27
N PRO A 44 4.23 1.82 -16.17
CA PRO A 44 5.18 2.26 -15.15
C PRO A 44 6.59 2.23 -15.77
N GLY A 45 7.02 3.36 -16.30
CA GLY A 45 8.25 3.46 -17.09
C GLY A 45 8.52 4.82 -17.73
N THR A 46 7.66 5.83 -17.55
CA THR A 46 7.93 7.16 -18.11
C THR A 46 7.39 8.26 -17.19
N GLN A 47 8.24 8.80 -16.30
CA GLN A 47 8.71 10.19 -16.42
C GLN A 47 9.60 10.63 -15.25
N GLN A 48 10.76 11.15 -15.67
CA GLN A 48 11.46 12.33 -15.17
C GLN A 48 12.10 12.21 -13.79
N CYS A 49 13.39 11.85 -13.83
CA CYS A 49 14.41 12.43 -12.97
C CYS A 49 14.12 13.93 -12.80
N PHE A 50 13.85 14.33 -11.56
CA PHE A 50 13.98 15.71 -11.15
C PHE A 50 15.47 16.02 -11.12
N ASP A 51 15.98 16.59 -12.21
CA ASP A 51 17.30 17.21 -12.21
C ASP A 51 17.20 18.57 -11.52
N ASP A 52 17.94 18.70 -10.42
CA ASP A 52 18.13 19.92 -9.66
C ASP A 52 18.67 21.06 -10.55
N GLU A 53 17.93 22.17 -10.58
CA GLU A 53 18.42 23.47 -11.03
C GLU A 53 19.50 23.99 -10.08
N ARG A 54 20.78 23.75 -10.39
CA ARG A 54 21.83 24.80 -10.29
C ARG A 54 23.17 24.34 -10.85
N THR A 55 23.50 24.80 -12.05
CA THR A 55 24.69 25.63 -12.29
C THR A 55 24.69 26.15 -13.72
N LEU A 56 24.58 27.47 -13.84
CA LEU A 56 25.04 28.23 -14.99
C LEU A 56 26.46 27.80 -15.34
N TYR A 57 26.73 27.41 -16.59
CA TYR A 57 27.93 27.87 -17.29
C TYR A 57 27.67 27.99 -18.79
N LYS A 58 27.96 29.19 -19.30
CA LYS A 58 27.89 29.61 -20.69
C LYS A 58 28.67 28.65 -21.60
N LYS A 59 28.05 28.29 -22.72
CA LYS A 59 28.73 27.70 -23.88
C LYS A 59 29.13 28.82 -24.84
N GLU A 60 30.36 29.28 -24.76
CA GLU A 60 31.01 30.00 -25.86
C GLU A 60 31.82 29.00 -26.70
N LYS A 61 31.66 29.10 -28.02
CA LYS A 61 32.43 28.38 -29.02
C LYS A 61 33.77 29.08 -29.24
N SER A 62 34.87 28.33 -29.33
CA SER A 62 35.96 28.60 -30.27
C SER A 62 36.86 27.37 -30.43
N ASN A 63 37.61 27.37 -31.53
CA ASN A 63 38.26 26.26 -32.20
C ASN A 63 39.69 25.97 -31.69
N GLU A 64 40.27 24.92 -32.29
CA GLU A 64 41.69 24.67 -32.58
C GLU A 64 42.60 23.99 -31.52
N ALA A 65 42.97 22.76 -31.91
CA ALA A 65 44.32 22.21 -32.07
C ALA A 65 45.34 22.13 -30.91
N SER A 66 46.00 20.95 -30.90
CA SER A 66 47.36 20.62 -30.47
C SER A 66 47.59 20.05 -29.05
N GLY A 67 48.45 19.03 -28.99
CA GLY A 67 49.53 18.97 -27.98
C GLY A 67 49.34 18.09 -26.75
N GLU A 68 49.85 16.86 -26.85
CA GLU A 68 50.62 16.09 -25.84
C GLU A 68 50.38 16.17 -24.30
N THR A 69 50.20 14.96 -23.74
CA THR A 69 50.72 14.40 -22.48
C THR A 69 50.28 14.94 -21.12
N GLY A 70 49.84 14.01 -20.25
CA GLY A 70 49.71 14.23 -18.82
C GLY A 70 48.91 13.13 -18.11
N ASN A 71 49.60 12.19 -17.47
CA ASN A 71 49.00 11.20 -16.57
C ASN A 71 48.30 11.89 -15.39
N ALA A 72 46.99 11.79 -15.31
CA ALA A 72 46.21 12.07 -14.12
C ALA A 72 45.38 10.82 -13.77
N SER A 73 45.67 10.26 -12.59
CA SER A 73 44.98 9.11 -12.01
C SER A 73 43.47 9.33 -11.96
N LYS A 74 42.72 8.67 -12.85
CA LYS A 74 41.27 8.54 -12.69
C LYS A 74 41.00 7.45 -11.66
N LYS A 75 40.67 7.89 -10.44
CA LYS A 75 39.84 7.13 -9.52
C LYS A 75 38.50 6.90 -10.26
N ARG A 76 38.35 5.75 -10.92
CA ARG A 76 37.05 5.36 -11.46
C ARG A 76 36.23 4.88 -10.28
N GLU A 77 35.30 5.73 -9.88
CA GLU A 77 34.10 5.33 -9.15
C GLU A 77 33.51 4.10 -9.84
N GLU A 78 33.31 3.04 -9.07
CA GLU A 78 32.55 1.89 -9.54
C GLU A 78 31.16 2.38 -9.93
N PRO A 79 30.68 2.09 -11.14
CA PRO A 79 29.29 2.36 -11.48
C PRO A 79 28.43 1.45 -10.60
N CYS A 80 27.46 2.02 -9.87
CA CYS A 80 26.35 1.25 -9.33
C CYS A 80 25.78 0.40 -10.48
N ARG A 81 25.94 -0.93 -10.40
CA ARG A 81 25.34 -1.84 -11.37
C ARG A 81 23.83 -1.75 -11.17
N HIS A 82 23.16 -1.05 -12.07
CA HIS A 82 21.73 -1.25 -12.27
C HIS A 82 21.60 -2.58 -12.99
N ASP A 83 21.17 -3.61 -12.26
CA ASP A 83 20.85 -4.90 -12.84
C ASP A 83 19.55 -4.74 -13.65
N GLU A 84 19.69 -4.57 -14.97
CA GLU A 84 18.59 -4.44 -15.93
C GLU A 84 17.56 -5.60 -15.81
N HIS A 85 17.95 -6.71 -15.19
CA HIS A 85 17.13 -7.89 -14.93
C HIS A 85 15.95 -7.64 -13.97
N ASP A 86 16.17 -6.97 -12.84
CA ASP A 86 15.13 -6.83 -11.81
C ASP A 86 14.04 -5.84 -12.24
N ASP A 87 14.43 -4.74 -12.86
CA ASP A 87 13.50 -3.74 -13.40
C ASP A 87 12.59 -4.36 -14.47
N ASP A 88 13.14 -5.23 -15.32
CA ASP A 88 12.38 -5.94 -16.35
C ASP A 88 11.42 -6.96 -15.72
N ILE A 89 11.81 -7.65 -14.65
CA ILE A 89 10.92 -8.54 -13.90
C ILE A 89 9.79 -7.74 -13.24
N ILE A 90 10.12 -6.64 -12.57
CA ILE A 90 9.14 -5.77 -11.88
C ILE A 90 8.11 -5.26 -12.90
N LYS A 91 8.56 -4.73 -14.04
CA LYS A 91 7.68 -4.22 -15.09
C LYS A 91 6.89 -5.35 -15.76
N GLY A 92 7.55 -6.46 -16.10
CA GLY A 92 6.96 -7.59 -16.81
C GLY A 92 5.83 -8.26 -16.04
N TYR A 93 5.98 -8.38 -14.72
CA TYR A 93 4.93 -8.95 -13.86
C TYR A 93 4.03 -7.90 -13.20
N GLY A 94 4.36 -6.61 -13.32
CA GLY A 94 3.64 -5.52 -12.66
C GLY A 94 3.73 -5.60 -11.13
N LEU A 95 4.90 -5.96 -10.60
CA LEU A 95 5.13 -6.06 -9.16
C LEU A 95 4.99 -4.69 -8.50
N GLY A 96 4.48 -4.67 -7.27
CA GLY A 96 4.16 -3.44 -6.55
C GLY A 96 2.88 -2.75 -7.02
N TYR A 97 2.20 -3.24 -8.07
CA TYR A 97 0.91 -2.68 -8.50
C TYR A 97 -0.12 -2.74 -7.37
N VAL A 98 -0.71 -1.59 -7.05
CA VAL A 98 -1.77 -1.44 -6.05
C VAL A 98 -3.11 -1.22 -6.72
N GLY A 99 -4.12 -1.98 -6.29
CA GLY A 99 -5.47 -1.84 -6.79
C GLY A 99 -6.47 -2.62 -5.95
N THR A 100 -7.73 -2.69 -6.39
CA THR A 100 -8.67 -3.63 -5.78
C THR A 100 -8.33 -5.06 -6.20
N TYR A 101 -8.65 -6.06 -5.38
CA TYR A 101 -8.42 -7.46 -5.73
C TYR A 101 -9.10 -7.85 -7.06
N LYS A 102 -10.27 -7.28 -7.35
CA LYS A 102 -10.96 -7.45 -8.63
C LYS A 102 -10.15 -6.93 -9.81
N ASP A 103 -9.54 -5.75 -9.66
CA ASP A 103 -8.73 -5.13 -10.70
C ASP A 103 -7.44 -5.92 -10.90
N ASP A 104 -6.76 -6.33 -9.83
CA ASP A 104 -5.56 -7.17 -9.93
C ASP A 104 -5.82 -8.45 -10.72
N LYS A 105 -6.91 -9.18 -10.40
CA LYS A 105 -7.30 -10.39 -11.14
C LYS A 105 -7.55 -10.15 -12.62
N LYS A 106 -8.01 -8.96 -13.00
CA LYS A 106 -8.33 -8.63 -14.39
C LYS A 106 -7.05 -8.42 -15.20
N PHE A 107 -6.01 -7.86 -14.59
CA PHE A 107 -4.77 -7.46 -15.24
C PHE A 107 -3.57 -8.33 -14.82
N ARG A 108 -3.81 -9.49 -14.21
CA ARG A 108 -2.74 -10.40 -13.78
C ARG A 108 -2.06 -11.04 -15.00
N PRO A 109 -0.72 -11.10 -15.04
CA PRO A 109 0.01 -11.70 -16.17
C PRO A 109 -0.43 -13.13 -16.51
N SER A 110 -0.82 -13.93 -15.52
CA SER A 110 -1.31 -15.30 -15.69
C SER A 110 -2.60 -15.44 -16.51
N ARG A 111 -3.35 -14.35 -16.73
CA ARG A 111 -4.49 -14.36 -17.67
C ARG A 111 -4.06 -14.34 -19.13
N CYS A 112 -2.93 -13.72 -19.42
CA CYS A 112 -2.41 -13.56 -20.77
C CYS A 112 -1.56 -14.77 -21.18
N ASP A 113 -0.93 -15.42 -20.21
CA ASP A 113 -0.03 -16.54 -20.43
C ASP A 113 -0.10 -17.53 -19.26
N LYS A 114 -0.37 -18.80 -19.56
CA LYS A 114 -0.48 -19.85 -18.54
C LYS A 114 0.86 -20.21 -17.92
N ASP A 115 1.96 -19.97 -18.61
CA ASP A 115 3.30 -20.23 -18.06
C ASP A 115 3.60 -19.27 -16.88
N ASN A 116 2.88 -18.14 -16.83
CA ASN A 116 2.91 -17.19 -15.72
C ASN A 116 2.00 -17.58 -14.53
N GLU A 117 1.33 -18.74 -14.57
CA GLU A 117 0.52 -19.23 -13.46
C GLU A 117 1.39 -19.50 -12.22
N GLY A 118 0.95 -18.95 -11.09
CA GLY A 118 1.66 -19.06 -9.81
C GLY A 118 2.96 -18.24 -9.73
N ILE A 119 3.20 -17.29 -10.63
CA ILE A 119 4.34 -16.36 -10.49
C ILE A 119 4.02 -15.21 -9.55
N THR A 120 2.80 -14.66 -9.63
CA THR A 120 2.39 -13.51 -8.83
C THR A 120 1.15 -13.80 -8.00
N GLU A 121 1.08 -13.15 -6.85
CA GLU A 121 -0.09 -13.13 -5.98
C GLU A 121 -0.57 -11.72 -5.64
N ALA A 122 -1.78 -11.65 -5.10
CA ALA A 122 -2.38 -10.41 -4.63
C ALA A 122 -2.47 -10.40 -3.11
N ASP A 123 -1.63 -9.57 -2.51
CA ASP A 123 -1.53 -9.44 -1.07
C ASP A 123 -2.52 -8.42 -0.58
N HIS A 124 -3.53 -8.90 0.14
CA HIS A 124 -4.48 -8.01 0.80
C HIS A 124 -3.74 -7.28 1.93
N ILE A 125 -3.79 -5.95 1.92
CA ILE A 125 -3.13 -5.13 2.95
C ILE A 125 -4.18 -4.20 3.57
N PRO A 126 -4.57 -4.41 4.85
CA PRO A 126 -4.17 -5.53 5.71
C PRO A 126 -4.79 -6.86 5.22
N PRO A 127 -4.34 -8.01 5.75
CA PRO A 127 -4.83 -9.31 5.32
C PRO A 127 -6.34 -9.44 5.53
N LYS A 128 -7.02 -10.00 4.53
CA LYS A 128 -8.47 -10.23 4.56
C LYS A 128 -8.92 -11.01 5.79
N ASP A 129 -8.14 -11.99 6.24
CA ASP A 129 -8.44 -12.77 7.46
C ASP A 129 -8.54 -11.86 8.70
N CYS A 130 -7.64 -10.87 8.83
CA CYS A 130 -7.66 -9.93 9.95
C CYS A 130 -8.94 -9.10 9.96
N LEU A 131 -9.37 -8.63 8.78
CA LEU A 131 -10.60 -7.85 8.61
C LEU A 131 -11.85 -8.70 8.90
N LYS A 132 -11.86 -9.98 8.46
CA LYS A 132 -12.96 -10.91 8.78
C LYS A 132 -13.07 -11.19 10.27
N LYS A 133 -11.94 -11.31 10.98
CA LYS A 133 -11.93 -11.46 12.44
C LYS A 133 -12.47 -10.21 13.12
N ALA A 134 -12.05 -9.02 12.66
CA ALA A 134 -12.54 -7.75 13.18
C ALA A 134 -14.06 -7.56 12.99
N LEU A 135 -14.60 -8.00 11.84
CA LEU A 135 -16.02 -7.85 11.50
C LEU A 135 -16.99 -8.38 12.57
N ASN A 136 -16.60 -9.43 13.30
CA ASN A 136 -17.46 -10.09 14.30
C ASN A 136 -17.16 -9.65 15.75
N ASP A 137 -16.31 -8.64 15.95
CA ASP A 137 -15.90 -8.21 17.29
C ASP A 137 -16.78 -7.07 17.81
N VAL A 138 -17.15 -7.15 19.10
CA VAL A 138 -17.98 -6.16 19.79
C VAL A 138 -17.37 -4.75 19.82
N ARG A 139 -16.06 -4.62 19.61
CA ARG A 139 -15.34 -3.34 19.59
C ARG A 139 -15.50 -2.56 18.28
N MET A 140 -16.18 -3.11 17.27
CA MET A 140 -16.43 -2.43 15.99
C MET A 140 -17.14 -1.08 16.14
N ASP A 141 -18.03 -0.94 17.13
CA ASP A 141 -18.75 0.31 17.40
C ASP A 141 -17.79 1.47 17.76
N ARG A 142 -16.70 1.15 18.47
CA ARG A 142 -15.65 2.15 18.77
C ARG A 142 -14.91 2.57 17.52
N LEU A 143 -14.62 1.62 16.62
CA LEU A 143 -13.96 1.92 15.36
C LEU A 143 -14.81 2.81 14.47
N LEU A 144 -16.13 2.64 14.46
CA LEU A 144 -17.07 3.52 13.74
C LEU A 144 -16.92 4.99 14.18
N GLN A 145 -16.74 5.24 15.48
CA GLN A 145 -16.60 6.59 16.02
C GLN A 145 -15.25 7.23 15.67
N VAL A 146 -14.18 6.42 15.65
CA VAL A 146 -12.81 6.92 15.52
C VAL A 146 -12.32 6.95 14.08
N ASN A 147 -12.66 5.93 13.30
CA ASN A 147 -12.29 5.82 11.89
C ASN A 147 -13.44 5.17 11.09
N PRO A 148 -14.49 5.95 10.75
CA PRO A 148 -15.67 5.42 10.06
C PRO A 148 -15.37 4.84 8.68
N ARG A 149 -14.28 5.28 8.02
CA ARG A 149 -13.86 4.76 6.71
C ARG A 149 -13.20 3.39 6.81
N LEU A 150 -12.36 3.17 7.83
CA LEU A 150 -11.81 1.85 8.11
C LEU A 150 -12.92 0.88 8.54
N HIS A 151 -13.86 1.34 9.35
CA HIS A 151 -15.06 0.59 9.71
C HIS A 151 -15.88 0.20 8.46
N GLU A 152 -16.17 1.14 7.56
CA GLU A 152 -16.88 0.90 6.29
C GLU A 152 -16.15 -0.15 5.42
N MET A 153 -14.83 -0.08 5.35
CA MET A 153 -14.01 -1.07 4.63
C MET A 153 -14.19 -2.48 5.21
N ILE A 154 -14.20 -2.64 6.53
CA ILE A 154 -14.44 -3.93 7.19
C ILE A 154 -15.87 -4.41 6.94
N MET A 155 -16.86 -3.55 7.14
CA MET A 155 -18.28 -3.87 6.92
C MET A 155 -18.59 -4.27 5.48
N SER A 156 -17.80 -3.81 4.50
CA SER A 156 -17.96 -4.21 3.11
C SER A 156 -17.87 -5.73 2.90
N LEU A 157 -17.17 -6.45 3.79
CA LEU A 157 -17.03 -7.91 3.74
C LEU A 157 -18.35 -8.67 3.99
N VAL A 158 -19.37 -8.01 4.56
CA VAL A 158 -20.73 -8.59 4.68
C VAL A 158 -21.32 -8.90 3.31
N TYR A 159 -21.12 -8.00 2.34
CA TYR A 159 -21.66 -8.11 0.98
C TYR A 159 -20.60 -8.46 -0.07
N ASP A 160 -19.32 -8.45 0.30
CA ASP A 160 -18.19 -8.91 -0.50
C ASP A 160 -17.29 -9.85 0.34
N PRO A 161 -17.77 -11.05 0.68
CA PRO A 161 -17.04 -11.97 1.57
C PRO A 161 -15.72 -12.47 0.97
N THR A 162 -15.53 -12.30 -0.34
CA THR A 162 -14.30 -12.67 -1.04
C THR A 162 -13.25 -11.57 -1.00
N GLY A 163 -13.63 -10.33 -0.67
CA GLY A 163 -12.77 -9.16 -0.63
C GLY A 163 -12.41 -8.61 -2.01
N GLN A 164 -13.26 -8.76 -3.03
CA GLN A 164 -13.00 -8.22 -4.38
C GLN A 164 -12.71 -6.72 -4.38
N LYS A 165 -13.27 -5.95 -3.44
CA LYS A 165 -13.10 -4.49 -3.33
C LYS A 165 -11.98 -4.08 -2.36
N LEU A 166 -11.38 -5.02 -1.65
CA LEU A 166 -10.26 -4.73 -0.76
C LEU A 166 -9.01 -4.39 -1.56
N LEU A 167 -8.14 -3.57 -0.98
CA LEU A 167 -6.86 -3.23 -1.56
C LEU A 167 -5.92 -4.42 -1.52
N THR A 168 -5.22 -4.60 -2.64
CA THR A 168 -4.16 -5.58 -2.79
C THR A 168 -2.95 -4.96 -3.43
N MET A 169 -1.78 -5.49 -3.11
CA MET A 169 -0.53 -5.25 -3.82
C MET A 169 -0.12 -6.52 -4.56
N ARG A 170 0.29 -6.39 -5.82
CA ARG A 170 0.84 -7.52 -6.57
C ARG A 170 2.27 -7.80 -6.14
N VAL A 171 2.54 -9.04 -5.78
CA VAL A 171 3.85 -9.49 -5.31
C VAL A 171 4.23 -10.81 -5.98
N LEU A 172 5.50 -11.20 -5.89
CA LEU A 172 5.93 -12.54 -6.28
C LEU A 172 5.32 -13.60 -5.36
N TYR A 173 4.99 -14.76 -5.90
CA TYR A 173 4.38 -15.85 -5.14
C TYR A 173 5.27 -16.30 -3.97
N GLN A 174 6.58 -16.42 -4.19
CA GLN A 174 7.51 -16.77 -3.11
C GLN A 174 7.55 -15.70 -2.00
N ASP A 175 7.46 -14.42 -2.36
CA ASP A 175 7.47 -13.32 -1.39
C ASP A 175 6.17 -13.29 -0.57
N HIS A 176 5.03 -13.57 -1.22
CA HIS A 176 3.74 -13.80 -0.54
C HIS A 176 3.84 -14.93 0.49
N ARG A 177 4.50 -16.03 0.14
CA ARG A 177 4.68 -17.21 0.99
C ARG A 177 5.57 -16.94 2.20
N ASP A 178 6.58 -16.11 2.03
CA ASP A 178 7.52 -15.73 3.07
C ASP A 178 6.93 -14.70 4.06
N ALA A 179 5.92 -13.93 3.67
CA ALA A 179 5.31 -12.92 4.52
C ALA A 179 4.59 -13.50 5.76
N LEU A 180 4.77 -12.89 6.94
CA LEU A 180 4.06 -13.25 8.18
C LEU A 180 2.57 -12.87 8.16
N THR A 181 2.17 -11.99 7.25
CA THR A 181 0.75 -11.69 6.98
C THR A 181 -0.02 -12.86 6.36
N THR A 182 0.66 -13.91 5.92
CA THR A 182 0.09 -15.09 5.26
C THR A 182 0.55 -16.37 5.98
N GLY A 183 0.14 -17.54 5.49
CA GLY A 183 0.60 -18.82 6.06
C GLY A 183 -0.12 -19.28 7.34
N SER A 184 0.17 -20.53 7.74
CA SER A 184 -0.53 -21.25 8.83
C SER A 184 0.33 -21.50 10.06
N SER A 185 1.58 -21.06 10.06
CA SER A 185 2.49 -21.17 11.21
C SER A 185 1.97 -20.37 12.40
N LYS A 186 2.55 -20.62 13.58
CA LYS A 186 2.06 -20.00 14.81
C LYS A 186 2.31 -18.49 14.76
N GLU A 187 3.53 -18.09 14.48
CA GLU A 187 3.99 -16.71 14.34
C GLU A 187 3.14 -15.93 13.32
N SER A 188 2.83 -16.52 12.16
CA SER A 188 1.93 -15.89 11.19
C SER A 188 0.50 -15.68 11.72
N LYS A 189 -0.03 -16.61 12.52
CA LYS A 189 -1.37 -16.47 13.12
C LYS A 189 -1.39 -15.36 14.17
N ILE A 190 -0.32 -15.23 14.95
CA ILE A 190 -0.13 -14.18 15.96
C ILE A 190 -0.03 -12.82 15.30
N CYS A 191 0.83 -12.68 14.28
CA CYS A 191 0.95 -11.49 13.47
C CYS A 191 -0.41 -11.00 12.93
N ARG A 192 -1.23 -11.92 12.40
CA ARG A 192 -2.59 -11.59 11.95
C ARG A 192 -3.53 -11.23 13.11
N TRP A 193 -3.39 -11.87 14.27
CA TRP A 193 -4.17 -11.53 15.46
C TRP A 193 -3.80 -10.14 15.99
N LEU A 194 -2.51 -9.80 16.09
CA LEU A 194 -2.00 -8.48 16.48
C LEU A 194 -2.57 -7.41 15.55
N LEU A 195 -2.53 -7.62 14.23
CA LEU A 195 -3.16 -6.68 13.27
C LEU A 195 -4.65 -6.48 13.57
N THR A 196 -5.39 -7.56 13.86
CA THR A 196 -6.80 -7.46 14.27
C THR A 196 -6.95 -6.66 15.57
N GLN A 197 -6.10 -6.87 16.57
CA GLN A 197 -6.14 -6.10 17.82
C GLN A 197 -5.81 -4.62 17.59
N THR A 198 -4.83 -4.31 16.76
CA THR A 198 -4.46 -2.93 16.39
C THR A 198 -5.64 -2.22 15.74
N ILE A 199 -6.32 -2.86 14.78
CA ILE A 199 -7.54 -2.34 14.14
C ILE A 199 -8.63 -2.09 15.18
N LEU A 200 -8.89 -3.06 16.05
CA LEU A 200 -9.97 -3.01 17.04
C LEU A 200 -9.65 -2.15 18.26
N SER A 201 -8.41 -1.69 18.42
CA SER A 201 -8.00 -0.83 19.52
C SER A 201 -8.83 0.46 19.59
N GLY A 202 -9.35 0.91 18.45
CA GLY A 202 -10.12 2.15 18.34
C GLY A 202 -9.34 3.35 18.86
N LYS A 203 -8.01 3.33 18.74
CA LYS A 203 -7.14 4.49 18.96
C LYS A 203 -7.13 5.36 17.71
N TYR A 204 -6.93 6.67 17.87
CA TYR A 204 -6.97 7.63 16.75
C TYR A 204 -5.97 7.29 15.63
N ASP A 205 -4.81 6.75 15.99
CA ASP A 205 -3.72 6.37 15.10
C ASP A 205 -3.76 4.89 14.66
N CYS A 206 -4.83 4.15 14.98
CA CYS A 206 -4.92 2.71 14.71
C CYS A 206 -4.66 2.35 13.24
N ALA A 207 -5.14 3.16 12.28
CA ALA A 207 -4.92 2.93 10.86
C ALA A 207 -3.45 3.09 10.45
N VAL A 208 -2.75 4.08 11.00
CA VAL A 208 -1.32 4.31 10.73
C VAL A 208 -0.50 3.17 11.31
N LYS A 209 -0.77 2.81 12.57
CA LYS A 209 -0.09 1.70 13.24
C LYS A 209 -0.34 0.37 12.52
N MET A 210 -1.58 0.10 12.13
CA MET A 210 -1.96 -1.07 11.33
C MET A 210 -1.17 -1.13 10.01
N LEU A 211 -1.04 -0.01 9.29
CA LEU A 211 -0.29 0.02 8.02
C LEU A 211 1.20 -0.28 8.23
N LYS A 212 1.85 0.35 9.20
CA LYS A 212 3.26 0.06 9.50
C LYS A 212 3.48 -1.40 9.89
N GLN A 213 2.64 -1.92 10.78
CA GLN A 213 2.67 -3.32 11.17
C GLN A 213 2.45 -4.24 9.96
N ALA A 214 1.47 -3.95 9.11
CA ALA A 214 1.19 -4.73 7.90
C ALA A 214 2.31 -4.65 6.86
N PHE A 215 3.02 -3.52 6.77
CA PHE A 215 4.20 -3.37 5.91
C PHE A 215 5.40 -4.15 6.43
N ILE A 216 5.65 -4.15 7.74
CA ILE A 216 6.71 -4.99 8.34
C ILE A 216 6.39 -6.47 8.12
N MET A 217 5.21 -6.94 8.53
CA MET A 217 4.84 -8.35 8.43
C MET A 217 4.54 -8.81 7.00
N GLY A 218 4.27 -7.88 6.08
CA GLY A 218 3.97 -8.15 4.68
C GLY A 218 5.21 -8.19 3.80
N HIS A 219 6.35 -7.70 4.30
CA HIS A 219 7.60 -7.70 3.56
C HIS A 219 8.36 -9.02 3.82
N PRO A 220 8.84 -9.74 2.79
CA PRO A 220 9.48 -11.06 2.97
C PRO A 220 10.77 -10.95 3.79
N ILE A 221 11.63 -9.97 3.49
CA ILE A 221 12.88 -9.73 4.24
C ILE A 221 12.60 -9.43 5.72
N ALA A 222 11.73 -8.46 6.04
CA ALA A 222 11.38 -8.16 7.44
C ALA A 222 10.76 -9.37 8.16
N SER A 223 9.93 -10.15 7.47
CA SER A 223 9.32 -11.36 8.02
C SER A 223 10.36 -12.42 8.38
N GLN A 224 11.40 -12.58 7.56
CA GLN A 224 12.53 -13.46 7.87
C GLN A 224 13.35 -12.94 9.04
N MET A 225 13.59 -11.63 9.10
CA MET A 225 14.27 -11.01 10.24
C MET A 225 13.52 -11.26 11.55
N LEU A 226 12.19 -11.08 11.56
CA LEU A 226 11.34 -11.38 12.72
C LEU A 226 11.42 -12.84 13.14
N ARG A 227 11.38 -13.77 12.17
CA ARG A 227 11.52 -15.21 12.46
C ARG A 227 12.88 -15.53 13.05
N TYR A 228 13.94 -14.97 12.48
CA TYR A 228 15.31 -15.15 12.97
C TYR A 228 15.47 -14.60 14.39
N ASP A 229 15.00 -13.38 14.62
CA ASP A 229 15.10 -12.70 15.92
C ASP A 229 14.25 -13.38 17.01
N ALA A 230 13.18 -14.09 16.62
CA ALA A 230 12.37 -14.93 17.48
C ALA A 230 12.90 -16.38 17.63
N GLY A 231 14.04 -16.70 17.04
CA GLY A 231 14.70 -18.01 17.16
C GLY A 231 14.21 -19.09 16.17
N PHE A 232 13.34 -18.78 15.21
CA PHE A 232 12.86 -19.70 14.17
C PHE A 232 13.79 -19.72 12.95
N VAL A 233 15.06 -20.09 13.14
CA VAL A 233 16.10 -20.00 12.11
C VAL A 233 15.73 -20.82 10.85
N ASP A 234 15.19 -22.03 11.00
CA ASP A 234 14.79 -22.86 9.86
C ASP A 234 13.61 -22.27 9.08
N ALA A 235 12.69 -21.59 9.77
CA ALA A 235 11.55 -20.92 9.15
C ALA A 235 11.93 -19.55 8.55
N ALA A 236 13.14 -19.05 8.82
CA ALA A 236 13.67 -17.81 8.26
C ALA A 236 14.30 -18.01 6.86
N LEU A 237 14.36 -19.24 6.34
CA LEU A 237 14.80 -19.51 4.97
C LEU A 237 13.77 -19.00 3.95
N ARG A 238 14.25 -18.38 2.87
CA ARG A 238 13.40 -17.90 1.77
C ARG A 238 12.77 -19.08 1.05
N THR A 239 11.51 -18.94 0.67
CA THR A 239 10.86 -19.90 -0.23
C THR A 239 11.50 -19.78 -1.62
N ASP A 240 11.92 -20.91 -2.19
CA ASP A 240 12.38 -20.95 -3.58
C ASP A 240 11.24 -20.55 -4.54
N GLY A 241 11.53 -19.61 -5.44
CA GLY A 241 10.59 -19.07 -6.41
C GLY A 241 10.87 -19.49 -7.85
N LYS A 242 9.88 -19.27 -8.73
CA LYS A 242 10.07 -19.41 -10.20
C LYS A 242 10.86 -18.26 -10.82
N VAL A 243 11.00 -17.16 -10.08
CA VAL A 243 11.60 -15.90 -10.54
C VAL A 243 12.75 -15.57 -9.61
N ASP A 244 13.93 -15.38 -10.18
CA ASP A 244 15.11 -14.92 -9.45
C ASP A 244 15.03 -13.40 -9.29
N MET A 245 14.71 -12.95 -8.09
CA MET A 245 14.58 -11.53 -7.74
C MET A 245 15.59 -11.23 -6.64
N SER A 246 16.44 -10.23 -6.85
CA SER A 246 17.38 -9.83 -5.82
C SER A 246 16.67 -9.18 -4.63
N ASP A 247 17.33 -9.15 -3.47
CA ASP A 247 16.82 -8.43 -2.30
C ASP A 247 16.59 -6.93 -2.60
N GLU A 248 17.43 -6.32 -3.46
CA GLU A 248 17.28 -4.93 -3.86
C GLU A 248 16.07 -4.73 -4.78
N GLY A 249 15.84 -5.63 -5.73
CA GLY A 249 14.64 -5.64 -6.55
C GLY A 249 13.37 -5.82 -5.71
N THR A 250 13.38 -6.74 -4.74
CA THR A 250 12.30 -6.90 -3.75
C THR A 250 12.06 -5.60 -2.97
N ARG A 251 13.11 -5.01 -2.38
CA ARG A 251 13.01 -3.72 -1.66
C ARG A 251 12.38 -2.64 -2.53
N ASN A 252 12.81 -2.55 -3.78
CA ASN A 252 12.35 -1.53 -4.72
C ASN A 252 10.85 -1.65 -5.00
N TYR A 253 10.35 -2.82 -5.40
CA TYR A 253 8.92 -2.93 -5.75
C TYR A 253 8.02 -2.86 -4.51
N TYR A 254 8.47 -3.35 -3.35
CA TYR A 254 7.72 -3.18 -2.09
C TYR A 254 7.67 -1.72 -1.66
N ARG A 255 8.77 -0.95 -1.79
CA ARG A 255 8.79 0.48 -1.49
C ARG A 255 7.84 1.28 -2.37
N TYR A 256 7.77 0.97 -3.67
CA TYR A 256 6.80 1.58 -4.59
C TYR A 256 5.37 1.20 -4.20
N GLY A 257 5.08 -0.10 -4.05
CA GLY A 257 3.75 -0.56 -3.70
C GLY A 257 3.26 -0.06 -2.33
N TYR A 258 4.13 0.06 -1.34
CA TYR A 258 3.78 0.66 -0.04
C TYR A 258 3.49 2.15 -0.14
N THR A 259 4.23 2.88 -0.99
CA THR A 259 3.94 4.30 -1.25
C THR A 259 2.57 4.47 -1.90
N ASP A 260 2.25 3.64 -2.90
CA ASP A 260 0.96 3.66 -3.59
C ASP A 260 -0.20 3.21 -2.68
N LEU A 261 0.03 2.25 -1.78
CA LEU A 261 -0.95 1.89 -0.75
C LEU A 261 -1.26 3.07 0.14
N VAL A 262 -0.25 3.82 0.62
CA VAL A 262 -0.48 5.01 1.44
C VAL A 262 -1.37 6.03 0.70
N ASP A 263 -1.16 6.20 -0.61
CA ASP A 263 -2.03 7.05 -1.44
C ASP A 263 -3.46 6.53 -1.54
N GLU A 264 -3.65 5.23 -1.73
CA GLU A 264 -4.98 4.63 -1.76
C GLU A 264 -5.72 4.74 -0.42
N TYR A 265 -5.00 4.59 0.70
CA TYR A 265 -5.56 4.78 2.04
C TYR A 265 -5.93 6.23 2.31
N LEU A 266 -5.12 7.19 1.84
CA LEU A 266 -5.45 8.62 1.87
C LEU A 266 -6.67 8.93 1.01
N TYR A 267 -6.72 8.40 -0.22
CA TYR A 267 -7.82 8.60 -1.15
C TYR A 267 -9.16 8.09 -0.59
N LYS A 268 -9.13 6.95 0.11
CA LYS A 268 -10.30 6.38 0.81
C LYS A 268 -10.68 7.14 2.08
N GLY A 269 -9.88 8.11 2.51
CA GLY A 269 -10.09 8.88 3.74
C GLY A 269 -9.91 8.06 5.01
N ILE A 270 -9.18 6.94 4.95
CA ILE A 270 -8.86 6.09 6.11
C ILE A 270 -7.74 6.73 6.93
N ILE A 271 -6.81 7.40 6.26
CA ILE A 271 -5.78 8.24 6.88
C ILE A 271 -5.89 9.67 6.33
N ASN A 272 -5.41 10.64 7.11
CA ASN A 272 -5.37 12.04 6.70
C ASN A 272 -4.04 12.40 5.98
N LYS A 273 -3.96 13.62 5.45
CA LYS A 273 -2.80 14.10 4.68
C LYS A 273 -1.48 14.07 5.46
N ASN A 274 -1.51 14.47 6.73
CA ASN A 274 -0.30 14.51 7.57
C ASN A 274 0.17 13.08 7.85
N GLN A 275 -0.74 12.19 8.23
CA GLN A 275 -0.46 10.77 8.43
C GLN A 275 0.11 10.12 7.15
N ALA A 276 -0.45 10.44 5.99
CA ALA A 276 0.04 9.94 4.70
C ALA A 276 1.44 10.47 4.38
N GLN A 277 1.71 11.76 4.60
CA GLN A 277 3.03 12.34 4.40
C GLN A 277 4.09 11.68 5.30
N ASP A 278 3.79 11.53 6.58
CA ASP A 278 4.69 10.89 7.54
C ASP A 278 4.94 9.42 7.19
N LEU A 279 3.89 8.68 6.81
CA LEU A 279 4.01 7.29 6.36
C LEU A 279 4.85 7.16 5.10
N LYS A 280 4.71 8.06 4.12
CA LYS A 280 5.55 8.04 2.91
C LYS A 280 7.02 8.30 3.22
N ILE A 281 7.32 9.22 4.13
CA ILE A 281 8.70 9.44 4.59
C ILE A 281 9.23 8.18 5.29
N TRP A 282 8.41 7.56 6.13
CA TRP A 282 8.74 6.32 6.82
C TRP A 282 8.99 5.15 5.84
N VAL A 283 8.17 5.00 4.79
CA VAL A 283 8.38 4.01 3.72
C VAL A 283 9.64 4.30 2.91
N LYS A 284 9.88 5.57 2.53
CA LYS A 284 11.06 5.99 1.77
C LYS A 284 12.38 5.74 2.52
N LYS A 285 12.34 5.86 3.84
CA LYS A 285 13.48 5.53 4.74
C LYS A 285 13.61 4.04 5.03
N GLU A 286 12.77 3.19 4.42
CA GLU A 286 12.78 1.74 4.60
C GLU A 286 12.60 1.30 6.05
N MET A 287 11.87 2.09 6.84
CA MET A 287 11.68 1.82 8.26
C MET A 287 10.90 0.51 8.53
N HIS A 288 10.28 -0.10 7.52
CA HIS A 288 9.68 -1.43 7.62
C HIS A 288 10.72 -2.56 7.70
N LEU A 289 11.98 -2.27 7.37
CA LEU A 289 13.13 -3.15 7.56
C LEU A 289 13.97 -2.76 8.78
N ASP A 290 13.58 -1.72 9.51
CA ASP A 290 14.31 -1.23 10.68
C ASP A 290 13.82 -1.93 11.96
N ARG A 291 14.72 -2.73 12.55
CA ARG A 291 14.49 -3.49 13.79
C ARG A 291 14.28 -2.60 15.01
N ASP A 292 14.71 -1.34 14.94
CA ASP A 292 14.59 -0.42 16.07
C ASP A 292 13.24 0.28 16.16
N THR A 293 12.37 0.12 15.16
CA THR A 293 11.02 0.69 15.19
C THR A 293 10.19 0.10 16.33
N PRO A 294 9.33 0.92 16.98
CA PRO A 294 8.41 0.43 17.99
C PRO A 294 7.50 -0.69 17.47
N GLU A 295 7.06 -0.58 16.22
CA GLU A 295 6.20 -1.58 15.60
C GLU A 295 6.91 -2.92 15.39
N TYR A 296 8.19 -2.94 15.00
CA TYR A 296 8.96 -4.18 14.89
C TYR A 296 9.14 -4.85 16.26
N LYS A 297 9.51 -4.07 17.28
CA LYS A 297 9.71 -4.57 18.65
C LYS A 297 8.43 -5.15 19.24
N GLU A 298 7.30 -4.49 19.05
CA GLU A 298 5.99 -5.00 19.49
C GLU A 298 5.61 -6.30 18.76
N ILE A 299 5.85 -6.39 17.44
CA ILE A 299 5.57 -7.64 16.70
C ILE A 299 6.46 -8.77 17.23
N LEU A 300 7.73 -8.49 17.49
CA LEU A 300 8.68 -9.49 18.01
C LEU A 300 8.32 -9.96 19.43
N GLU A 301 7.95 -9.03 20.31
CA GLU A 301 7.46 -9.32 21.67
C GLU A 301 6.24 -10.25 21.60
N ASP A 302 5.23 -9.89 20.79
CA ASP A 302 4.03 -10.71 20.60
C ASP A 302 4.34 -12.11 20.04
N ILE A 303 5.39 -12.28 19.22
CA ILE A 303 5.81 -13.60 18.73
C ILE A 303 6.48 -14.42 19.84
N ASN A 304 7.31 -13.77 20.66
CA ASN A 304 8.08 -14.42 21.73
C ASN A 304 7.22 -14.81 22.93
N ASP A 305 6.22 -14.00 23.28
CA ASP A 305 5.29 -14.22 24.41
C ASP A 305 4.49 -15.54 24.33
N LEU A 306 4.57 -16.29 23.22
CA LEU A 306 3.94 -17.62 23.12
C LEU A 306 4.84 -18.79 23.49
N TYR A 307 6.13 -18.53 23.70
CA TYR A 307 7.11 -19.56 24.01
C TYR A 307 7.60 -19.50 25.46
N ASP A 308 7.18 -18.48 26.21
CA ASP A 308 7.26 -18.37 27.66
C ASP A 308 5.96 -18.84 28.34
#